data_AF-A0A8X6TNI7-F1
#
_entry.id   AF-A0A8X6TNI7-F1
#
_cell.length_a   1.000
_cell.length_b   1.000
_cell.length_c   1.000
_cell.angle_alpha   90.00
_cell.angle_beta   90.00
_cell.angle_gamma   90.00
#
_symmetry.space_group_name_H-M   'P 1'
#
loop_
_entity.id
_entity.type
_entity.pdbx_description
1 polymer ?
#
loop_
_entity_poly.entity_id
_entity_poly.type
_entity_poly.pdbx_seq_one_letter_code
_entity_poly.pdbx_strand_id
1 'polypeptide(L)'
;MRAIGVRKSHSTTDQILFFCRTIRDAHNFKPTHHTVAALLDLTKAFDSVWKHKLILRLHDSFNIQGKTLSWISDFLQRRFIKVKFNKTLSDTFELSQVVPQDSVLSTTLFSMYLAGIEKVPSGMRIGMFVDDIVL
;
A
#
# COMPACT_ATOMS: atom_id res chain seq x y z
N MET A 1 13.21 -3.78 -5.32
CA MET A 1 12.41 -2.81 -4.55
C MET A 1 12.53 -3.14 -3.08
N ARG A 2 12.51 -2.16 -2.16
CA ARG A 2 12.51 -2.42 -0.71
C ARG A 2 11.27 -1.79 -0.08
N ALA A 3 10.26 -2.64 0.19
CA ALA A 3 9.06 -2.25 0.93
C ALA A 3 9.23 -2.61 2.41
N ILE A 4 9.18 -1.61 3.28
CA ILE A 4 9.54 -1.72 4.71
C ILE A 4 8.34 -1.44 5.63
N GLY A 5 7.32 -0.72 5.14
CA GLY A 5 6.11 -0.44 5.89
C GLY A 5 5.41 -1.72 6.38
N VAL A 6 5.11 -1.76 7.68
CA VAL A 6 4.23 -2.78 8.33
C VAL A 6 4.81 -4.20 8.30
N ARG A 7 6.12 -4.33 8.09
CA ARG A 7 6.84 -5.60 8.20
C ARG A 7 7.44 -5.74 9.60
N LYS A 8 7.42 -6.96 10.14
CA LYS A 8 8.05 -7.26 11.42
C LYS A 8 9.56 -6.92 11.34
N SER A 9 10.08 -6.30 12.39
CA SER A 9 11.50 -5.92 12.52
C SER A 9 12.02 -4.90 11.50
N HIS A 10 11.14 -4.06 10.98
CA HIS A 10 11.46 -3.01 10.01
C HIS A 10 10.88 -1.68 10.48
N SER A 11 11.62 -0.59 10.33
CA SER A 11 11.18 0.74 10.75
C SER A 11 11.50 1.82 9.71
N THR A 12 11.00 3.03 9.94
CA THR A 12 11.26 4.19 9.08
C THR A 12 12.76 4.48 8.92
N THR A 13 13.58 4.16 9.93
CA THR A 13 15.03 4.39 9.87
C THR A 13 15.69 3.50 8.81
N ASP A 14 15.20 2.28 8.59
CA ASP A 14 15.73 1.38 7.57
C ASP A 14 15.54 1.97 6.17
N GLN A 15 14.43 2.67 5.99
CA GLN A 15 14.07 3.27 4.71
C GLN A 15 14.89 4.53 4.42
N ILE A 16 15.06 5.39 5.42
CA ILE A 16 15.95 6.55 5.34
C ILE A 16 17.39 6.08 5.07
N LEU A 17 17.85 5.05 5.78
CA LEU A 17 19.19 4.50 5.61
C LEU A 17 19.39 3.94 4.20
N PHE A 18 18.40 3.21 3.66
CA PHE A 18 18.43 2.72 2.28
C PHE A 18 18.54 3.87 1.26
N PHE A 19 17.77 4.94 1.45
CA PHE A 19 17.81 6.12 0.58
C PHE A 19 19.15 6.85 0.65
N CYS A 20 19.64 7.15 1.86
CA CYS A 20 20.93 7.82 2.05
C CYS A 20 22.11 7.01 1.50
N ARG A 21 22.08 5.67 1.67
CA ARG A 21 23.10 4.78 1.09
C ARG A 21 23.07 4.84 -0.44
N THR A 22 21.88 4.82 -1.04
CA THR A 22 21.74 4.92 -2.50
C THR A 22 22.36 6.18 -3.07
N ILE A 23 22.09 7.34 -2.46
CA ILE A 23 22.69 8.62 -2.89
C ILE A 23 24.21 8.59 -2.72
N ARG A 24 24.68 8.10 -1.56
CA ARG A 24 26.10 8.04 -1.25
C ARG A 24 26.87 7.14 -2.22
N ASP A 25 26.33 5.96 -2.50
CA ASP A 25 26.93 5.01 -3.43
C ASP A 25 27.04 5.62 -4.82
N ALA A 26 25.97 6.24 -5.34
CA ALA A 26 25.96 6.91 -6.63
C ALA A 26 26.99 8.06 -6.70
N HIS A 27 27.13 8.83 -5.63
CA HIS A 27 28.11 9.91 -5.54
C HIS A 27 29.56 9.40 -5.57
N ASN A 28 29.81 8.24 -4.95
CA ASN A 28 31.14 7.64 -4.84
C ASN A 28 31.60 6.89 -6.10
N PHE A 29 30.71 6.61 -7.06
CA PHE A 29 31.10 6.03 -8.34
C PHE A 29 31.98 6.98 -9.16
N LYS A 30 32.85 6.43 -10.01
CA LYS A 30 33.66 7.18 -10.98
C LYS A 30 33.39 6.66 -12.40
N PRO A 31 32.91 7.52 -13.33
CA PRO A 31 32.48 8.90 -13.12
C PRO A 31 31.29 8.99 -12.15
N THR A 32 31.15 10.13 -11.47
CA THR A 32 30.08 10.35 -10.49
C THR A 32 28.72 10.20 -11.16
N HIS A 33 27.84 9.40 -10.56
CA HIS A 33 26.46 9.29 -11.03
C HIS A 33 25.60 10.34 -10.30
N HIS A 34 24.89 11.16 -11.08
CA HIS A 34 23.91 12.08 -10.53
C HIS A 34 22.67 11.30 -10.09
N THR A 35 22.14 11.63 -8.91
CA THR A 35 20.92 11.02 -8.38
C THR A 35 19.77 12.01 -8.54
N VAL A 36 18.66 11.55 -9.11
CA VAL A 36 17.36 12.25 -9.09
C VAL A 36 16.44 11.40 -8.23
N ALA A 37 15.73 12.02 -7.29
CA ALA A 37 14.77 11.34 -6.44
C ALA A 37 13.37 11.93 -6.69
N ALA A 38 12.37 11.07 -6.85
CA ALA A 38 10.97 11.47 -6.85
C ALA A 38 10.27 10.92 -5.61
N LEU A 39 9.68 11.82 -4.82
CA LEU A 39 8.89 11.51 -3.63
C LEU A 39 7.42 11.56 -4.02
N LEU A 40 6.75 10.41 -3.95
CA LEU A 40 5.33 10.28 -4.28
C LEU A 40 4.56 9.94 -3.00
N ASP A 41 3.52 10.73 -2.75
CA ASP A 41 2.53 10.50 -1.69
C ASP A 41 1.19 10.14 -2.35
N LEU A 42 0.60 9.02 -1.93
CA LEU A 42 -0.65 8.51 -2.50
C LEU A 42 -1.85 9.10 -1.76
N THR A 43 -2.47 10.13 -2.33
CA THR A 43 -3.69 10.73 -1.77
C THR A 43 -4.78 9.68 -1.54
N LYS A 44 -5.26 9.56 -0.29
CA LYS A 44 -6.29 8.60 0.13
C LYS A 44 -5.99 7.18 -0.35
N ALA A 45 -4.78 6.70 -0.07
CA ALA A 45 -4.24 5.44 -0.59
C ALA A 45 -5.17 4.24 -0.39
N PHE A 46 -5.78 4.13 0.79
CA PHE A 46 -6.73 3.05 1.13
C PHE A 46 -8.07 3.15 0.39
N ASP A 47 -8.57 4.36 0.16
CA ASP A 47 -9.83 4.59 -0.58
C ASP A 47 -9.64 4.40 -2.09
N SER A 48 -8.41 4.58 -2.57
CA SER A 48 -8.05 4.52 -3.99
C SER A 48 -7.71 3.10 -4.47
N VAL A 49 -7.83 2.09 -3.60
CA VAL A 49 -7.53 0.69 -3.97
C VAL A 49 -8.60 0.15 -4.91
N TRP A 50 -8.17 -0.28 -6.10
CA TRP A 50 -9.08 -0.97 -7.02
C TRP A 50 -9.41 -2.39 -6.52
N LYS A 51 -10.53 -2.51 -5.81
CA LYS A 51 -10.98 -3.73 -5.13
C LYS A 51 -10.98 -4.97 -6.03
N HIS A 52 -11.47 -4.86 -7.26
CA HIS A 52 -11.51 -5.99 -8.20
C HIS A 52 -10.09 -6.47 -8.56
N LYS A 53 -9.19 -5.53 -8.87
CA LYS A 53 -7.78 -5.84 -9.15
C LYS A 53 -7.07 -6.45 -7.95
N LEU A 54 -7.38 -5.99 -6.73
CA LEU A 54 -6.87 -6.59 -5.51
C LEU A 54 -7.34 -8.06 -5.38
N ILE A 55 -8.63 -8.33 -5.57
CA ILE A 55 -9.17 -9.71 -5.49
C ILE A 55 -8.50 -10.63 -6.53
N LEU A 56 -8.36 -10.17 -7.78
CA LEU A 56 -7.64 -10.91 -8.82
C LEU A 56 -6.19 -11.19 -8.42
N ARG A 57 -5.49 -10.18 -7.87
CA ARG A 57 -4.11 -10.35 -7.41
C ARG A 57 -4.00 -11.34 -6.24
N LEU A 58 -4.93 -11.31 -5.29
CA LEU A 58 -4.95 -12.28 -4.18
C LEU A 58 -5.13 -13.71 -4.71
N HIS A 59 -5.97 -13.89 -5.71
CA HIS A 59 -6.17 -15.18 -6.37
C HIS A 59 -4.93 -15.61 -7.17
N ASP A 60 -4.46 -14.79 -8.10
CA ASP A 60 -3.46 -15.19 -9.10
C ASP A 60 -2.02 -15.13 -8.59
N SER A 61 -1.69 -14.14 -7.76
CA SER A 61 -0.30 -13.90 -7.30
C SER A 61 -0.03 -14.49 -5.91
N PHE A 62 -1.05 -14.60 -5.06
CA PHE A 62 -0.92 -15.10 -3.69
C PHE A 62 -1.63 -16.44 -3.46
N ASN A 63 -2.31 -16.98 -4.48
CA ASN A 63 -3.00 -18.27 -4.45
C ASN A 63 -4.04 -18.39 -3.31
N ILE A 64 -4.68 -17.27 -2.95
CA ILE A 64 -5.76 -17.22 -1.94
C ILE A 64 -7.08 -17.55 -2.64
N GLN A 65 -7.75 -18.62 -2.19
CA GLN A 65 -8.92 -19.18 -2.87
C GLN A 65 -10.05 -19.55 -1.89
N GLY A 66 -11.20 -19.94 -2.45
CA GLY A 66 -12.34 -20.49 -1.70
C GLY A 66 -12.95 -19.51 -0.69
N LYS A 67 -13.29 -20.02 0.49
CA LYS A 67 -14.00 -19.26 1.55
C LYS A 67 -13.22 -18.02 2.00
N THR A 68 -11.90 -18.09 2.04
CA THR A 68 -11.06 -16.96 2.46
C THR A 68 -11.15 -15.81 1.46
N LEU A 69 -11.09 -16.11 0.15
CA LEU A 69 -11.22 -15.08 -0.89
C LEU A 69 -12.63 -14.47 -0.89
N SER A 70 -13.67 -15.29 -0.71
CA SER A 70 -15.06 -14.81 -0.57
C SER A 70 -15.20 -13.88 0.63
N TRP A 71 -14.67 -14.27 1.78
CA TRP A 71 -14.72 -13.45 3.00
C TRP A 71 -13.96 -12.13 2.84
N ILE A 72 -12.80 -12.13 2.18
CA ILE A 72 -12.07 -10.88 1.87
C ILE A 72 -12.86 -10.01 0.89
N SER A 73 -13.51 -10.60 -0.12
CA SER A 73 -14.36 -9.87 -1.06
C SER A 73 -15.53 -9.21 -0.33
N ASP A 74 -16.19 -9.93 0.56
CA ASP A 74 -17.28 -9.40 1.39
C ASP A 74 -16.76 -8.33 2.37
N PHE A 75 -15.57 -8.51 2.94
CA PHE A 75 -14.93 -7.51 3.81
C PHE A 75 -14.68 -6.19 3.06
N LEU A 76 -14.32 -6.24 1.77
CA LEU A 76 -14.03 -5.07 0.94
C LEU A 76 -15.28 -4.41 0.33
N GLN A 77 -16.42 -5.11 0.31
CA GLN A 77 -17.66 -4.66 -0.33
C GLN A 77 -18.77 -4.38 0.71
N ARG A 78 -19.85 -3.70 0.29
CA ARG A 78 -21.12 -3.56 1.04
C ARG A 78 -20.97 -3.07 2.49
N ARG A 79 -20.26 -1.96 2.66
CA ARG A 79 -20.15 -1.27 3.95
C ARG A 79 -21.30 -0.31 4.10
N PHE A 80 -22.05 -0.43 5.18
CA PHE A 80 -23.11 0.52 5.52
C PHE A 80 -22.76 1.22 6.82
N ILE A 81 -22.92 2.55 6.84
CA ILE A 81 -22.75 3.36 8.03
C ILE A 81 -24.05 4.06 8.40
N LYS A 82 -24.20 4.31 9.70
CA LYS A 82 -25.24 5.16 10.28
C LYS A 82 -24.61 6.02 11.35
N VAL A 83 -25.04 7.27 11.43
CA VAL A 83 -24.64 8.19 12.48
C VAL A 83 -25.73 8.25 13.53
N LYS A 84 -25.36 8.02 14.79
CA LYS A 84 -26.27 8.22 15.93
C LYS A 84 -25.93 9.54 16.61
N PHE A 85 -26.91 10.43 16.71
CA PHE A 85 -26.79 11.68 17.46
C PHE A 85 -27.94 11.78 18.46
N ASN A 86 -27.61 11.85 19.76
CA ASN A 86 -28.57 11.73 20.86
C ASN A 86 -29.45 10.46 20.74
N LYS A 87 -30.75 10.64 20.53
CA LYS A 87 -31.75 9.58 20.39
C LYS A 87 -32.15 9.32 18.93
N THR A 88 -31.54 10.02 17.97
CA THR A 88 -31.87 9.92 16.55
C THR A 88 -30.77 9.19 15.79
N LEU A 89 -31.18 8.33 14.88
CA LEU A 89 -30.31 7.61 13.96
C LEU A 89 -30.47 8.21 12.57
N SER A 90 -29.37 8.38 11.83
CA SER A 90 -29.42 8.76 10.42
C SER A 90 -29.92 7.60 9.55
N ASP A 91 -30.21 7.93 8.29
CA ASP A 91 -30.38 6.93 7.24
C ASP A 91 -29.11 6.09 7.05
N THR A 92 -29.28 4.95 6.39
CA THR A 92 -28.19 4.05 6.02
C THR A 92 -27.44 4.64 4.83
N PHE A 93 -26.14 4.85 4.96
CA PHE A 93 -25.27 5.26 3.85
C PHE A 93 -24.35 4.12 3.45
N GLU A 94 -24.33 3.77 2.16
CA GLU A 94 -23.39 2.80 1.62
C GLU A 94 -22.04 3.48 1.33
N LEU A 95 -20.95 2.90 1.84
CA LEU A 95 -19.58 3.29 1.54
C LEU A 95 -19.06 2.47 0.37
N SER A 96 -19.08 3.05 -0.83
CA SER A 96 -18.70 2.38 -2.08
C SER A 96 -17.20 2.14 -2.23
N GLN A 97 -16.33 2.98 -1.64
CA GLN A 97 -14.88 3.00 -1.96
C GLN A 97 -13.95 2.87 -0.75
N VAL A 98 -14.43 2.85 0.48
CA VAL A 98 -13.55 2.94 1.66
C VAL A 98 -13.10 1.55 2.13
N VAL A 99 -11.79 1.31 2.17
CA VAL A 99 -11.18 0.24 2.96
C VAL A 99 -11.11 0.74 4.41
N PRO A 100 -11.49 -0.05 5.44
CA PRO A 100 -11.53 0.47 6.81
C PRO A 100 -10.13 0.87 7.26
N GLN A 101 -9.93 2.15 7.59
CA GLN A 101 -8.66 2.66 8.10
C GLN A 101 -8.21 1.98 9.40
N ASP A 102 -9.13 1.42 10.20
CA ASP A 102 -8.84 0.80 11.50
C ASP A 102 -8.74 -0.74 11.49
N SER A 103 -8.57 -1.38 10.34
CA SER A 103 -8.36 -2.83 10.30
C SER A 103 -6.93 -3.20 9.97
N VAL A 104 -6.31 -4.03 10.82
CA VAL A 104 -5.00 -4.66 10.55
C VAL A 104 -4.98 -5.38 9.19
N LEU A 105 -6.12 -5.92 8.78
CA LEU A 105 -6.28 -6.58 7.48
C LEU A 105 -6.15 -5.61 6.32
N SER A 106 -6.69 -4.39 6.43
CA SER A 106 -6.59 -3.36 5.38
C SER A 106 -5.16 -3.06 5.01
N THR A 107 -4.30 -2.91 6.01
CA THR A 107 -2.89 -2.60 5.83
C THR A 107 -2.13 -3.75 5.16
N THR A 108 -2.49 -4.99 5.52
CA THR A 108 -1.95 -6.20 4.89
C THR A 108 -2.39 -6.30 3.43
N LEU A 109 -3.68 -6.09 3.16
CA LEU A 109 -4.26 -6.10 1.81
C LEU A 109 -3.68 -4.99 0.93
N PHE A 110 -3.43 -3.81 1.49
CA PHE A 110 -2.79 -2.71 0.79
C PHE A 110 -1.33 -3.04 0.44
N SER A 111 -0.59 -3.68 1.35
CA SER A 111 0.76 -4.16 1.07
C SER A 111 0.78 -5.21 -0.05
N MET A 112 -0.18 -6.14 -0.06
CA MET A 112 -0.37 -7.11 -1.14
C MET A 112 -0.82 -6.43 -2.45
N TYR A 113 -1.60 -5.37 -2.37
CA TYR A 113 -1.98 -4.55 -3.52
C TYR A 113 -0.79 -3.84 -4.14
N LEU A 114 0.17 -3.38 -3.34
CA LEU A 114 1.38 -2.71 -3.85
C LEU A 114 2.45 -3.71 -4.31
N ALA A 115 2.40 -4.97 -3.84
CA ALA A 115 3.29 -6.03 -4.28
C ALA A 115 3.22 -6.18 -5.82
N GLY A 116 4.34 -5.95 -6.49
CA GLY A 116 4.43 -5.98 -7.96
C GLY A 116 4.39 -4.62 -8.68
N ILE A 117 4.34 -3.48 -7.95
CA ILE A 117 4.76 -2.18 -8.50
C ILE A 117 6.23 -2.21 -8.99
N GLU A 118 6.98 -3.22 -8.55
CA GLU A 118 8.39 -3.48 -8.88
C GLU A 118 8.71 -3.67 -10.37
N LYS A 119 7.71 -3.77 -11.26
CA LYS A 119 7.91 -3.79 -12.73
C LYS A 119 8.31 -2.42 -13.29
N VAL A 120 9.08 -1.66 -12.52
CA VAL A 120 9.69 -0.42 -12.96
C VAL A 120 10.86 -0.73 -13.89
N PRO A 121 11.12 0.12 -14.90
CA PRO A 121 12.26 -0.02 -15.80
C PRO A 121 13.59 -0.27 -15.07
N SER A 122 14.41 -1.13 -15.68
CA SER A 122 15.75 -1.49 -15.19
C SER A 122 16.62 -0.24 -14.98
N GLY A 123 17.20 -0.10 -13.79
CA GLY A 123 18.08 1.02 -13.44
C GLY A 123 17.57 1.94 -12.32
N MET A 124 16.31 1.79 -11.91
CA MET A 124 15.70 2.63 -10.88
C MET A 124 15.65 1.92 -9.51
N ARG A 125 15.87 2.66 -8.42
CA ARG A 125 15.87 2.13 -7.06
C ARG A 125 14.64 2.59 -6.28
N ILE A 126 13.65 1.71 -6.19
CA ILE A 126 12.40 2.00 -5.48
C ILE A 126 12.52 1.63 -4.00
N GLY A 127 12.15 2.59 -3.15
CA GLY A 127 11.84 2.37 -1.76
C GLY A 127 10.38 2.67 -1.44
N MET A 128 9.74 1.88 -0.57
CA MET A 128 8.36 2.11 -0.15
C MET A 128 8.16 1.97 1.36
N PHE A 129 7.36 2.88 1.93
CA PHE A 129 6.90 2.81 3.30
C PHE A 129 5.39 3.11 3.34
N VAL A 130 4.58 2.05 3.42
CA VAL A 130 3.11 2.15 3.32
C VAL A 130 2.72 2.85 2.01
N ASP A 131 2.18 4.06 2.08
CA ASP A 131 1.73 4.91 0.98
C ASP A 131 2.82 5.84 0.44
N ASP A 132 3.91 6.05 1.19
CA ASP A 132 5.07 6.82 0.75
C ASP A 132 5.96 5.99 -0.19
N ILE A 133 6.26 6.56 -1.36
CA ILE A 133 7.12 5.94 -2.37
C ILE A 133 8.26 6.89 -2.72
N VAL A 134 9.49 6.36 -2.71
CA VAL A 134 10.67 7.04 -3.26
C VAL A 134 11.20 6.26 -4.46
N LEU A 135 11.45 6.99 -5.54
CA LEU A 135 11.95 6.49 -6.82
C LEU A 135 13.35 7.04 -7.10
#